data_AF-A0A822B041-F1
#
_entry.id   AF-A0A822B041-F1
#
_cell.length_a   1.000
_cell.length_b   1.000
_cell.length_c   1.000
_cell.angle_alpha   90.00
_cell.angle_beta   90.00
_cell.angle_gamma   90.00
#
_symmetry.space_group_name_H-M   'P 1'
#
loop_
_entity.id
_entity.type
_entity.pdbx_description
1 polymer ?
#
loop_
_entity_poly.entity_id
_entity_poly.type
_entity_poly.pdbx_seq_one_letter_code
_entity_poly.pdbx_strand_id
1 'polypeptide(L)'
;MGPTNDNTDVHRPGALKQQNKRFKSGRHRSQHEIKRSTKGRVAEKKHARSLKRLNVTSKQDRLNTAIQIRKQKLQTNRQIRQTIGAIDGVPQIITVIPLSSDVNTYSIIQLLTNSINDKKSFDQATQCGARIYTCSKLRSKFCFLTPTVTNLENVLDAAKISDTIIYVLSSSHGISIEGDYLLDLINVHCLPGNVIYSIIESNDESMSTISSSTSKNSSLKNLEKYLEKKYSNVKLIPLNNQLDGQRILSKLTQQKLIKTTKLFSRPYLFAQEFSYLDPKSSKSTLKLSGYLRGIDLSPNDLIYIPNLGTFQLEKIEQNRFQRDSDGIIKINVDKTYESDPNVQQSLAFEAEQDPMNIDQEHPLV
;
A
#
# COMPACT_ATOMS: atom_id res chain seq x y z
N MET A 1 -71.02 16.21 -6.50
CA MET A 1 -71.02 14.73 -6.42
C MET A 1 -69.91 14.24 -7.34
N GLY A 2 -68.82 13.70 -6.80
CA GLY A 2 -67.69 13.14 -7.58
C GLY A 2 -68.00 11.75 -8.15
N PRO A 3 -67.00 10.92 -8.52
CA PRO A 3 -65.56 11.17 -8.58
C PRO A 3 -64.87 10.71 -9.91
N THR A 4 -63.55 10.93 -9.93
CA THR A 4 -62.50 10.59 -10.91
C THR A 4 -62.39 9.11 -11.30
N ASN A 5 -61.87 8.85 -12.51
CA ASN A 5 -60.92 7.76 -12.78
C ASN A 5 -60.14 8.04 -14.07
N ASP A 6 -59.04 8.77 -13.95
CA ASP A 6 -57.96 8.78 -14.95
C ASP A 6 -57.10 7.54 -14.72
N ASN A 7 -57.24 6.53 -15.58
CA ASN A 7 -56.23 5.49 -15.78
C ASN A 7 -56.13 5.20 -17.27
N THR A 8 -55.37 6.03 -17.99
CA THR A 8 -54.91 5.68 -19.34
C THR A 8 -53.63 4.86 -19.22
N ASP A 9 -53.77 3.53 -19.20
CA ASP A 9 -52.64 2.62 -19.36
C ASP A 9 -52.07 2.73 -20.79
N VAL A 10 -50.97 3.49 -20.92
CA VAL A 10 -50.22 3.57 -22.18
C VAL A 10 -49.31 2.35 -22.29
N HIS A 11 -49.75 1.32 -23.02
CA HIS A 11 -48.94 0.14 -23.31
C HIS A 11 -47.68 0.53 -24.11
N ARG A 12 -46.51 0.52 -23.46
CA ARG A 12 -45.21 0.64 -24.14
C ARG A 12 -44.83 -0.71 -24.75
N PRO A 13 -44.53 -0.79 -26.06
CA PRO A 13 -44.16 -2.04 -26.69
C PRO A 13 -42.80 -2.54 -26.16
N GLY A 14 -42.78 -3.81 -25.71
CA GLY A 14 -41.56 -4.45 -25.20
C GLY A 14 -40.55 -4.81 -26.29
N ALA A 15 -39.34 -5.20 -25.86
CA ALA A 15 -38.16 -5.45 -26.70
C ALA A 15 -38.32 -6.58 -27.75
N LEU A 16 -39.40 -7.36 -27.69
CA LEU A 16 -39.69 -8.47 -28.60
C LEU A 16 -40.81 -8.15 -29.61
N LYS A 17 -41.15 -6.87 -29.80
CA LYS A 17 -42.17 -6.49 -30.79
C LYS A 17 -41.67 -6.79 -32.21
N GLN A 18 -42.28 -7.80 -32.84
CA GLN A 18 -42.03 -8.19 -34.22
C GLN A 18 -42.39 -7.05 -35.17
N GLN A 19 -41.40 -6.58 -35.95
CA GLN A 19 -41.63 -5.61 -37.02
C GLN A 19 -41.84 -6.34 -38.35
N ASN A 20 -42.93 -6.06 -39.05
CA ASN A 20 -43.23 -6.65 -40.34
C ASN A 20 -42.16 -6.27 -41.39
N LYS A 21 -41.78 -7.23 -42.23
CA LYS A 21 -40.79 -7.03 -43.31
C LYS A 21 -41.29 -5.93 -44.25
N ARG A 22 -40.47 -4.88 -44.42
CA ARG A 22 -40.75 -3.81 -45.40
C ARG A 22 -40.67 -4.37 -46.82
N PHE A 23 -41.55 -3.91 -47.72
CA PHE A 23 -41.57 -4.32 -49.12
C PHE A 23 -40.20 -4.13 -49.79
N LYS A 24 -39.76 -5.14 -50.56
CA LYS A 24 -38.40 -5.27 -51.10
C LYS A 24 -38.00 -4.24 -52.17
N SER A 25 -38.88 -3.32 -52.57
CA SER A 25 -38.56 -2.25 -53.51
C SER A 25 -38.73 -0.89 -52.82
N GLY A 26 -37.71 -0.47 -52.08
CA GLY A 26 -37.59 0.92 -51.66
C GLY A 26 -37.19 1.82 -52.85
N ARG A 27 -37.87 2.97 -52.96
CA ARG A 27 -37.54 4.18 -53.73
C ARG A 27 -36.86 3.93 -55.09
N HIS A 28 -37.70 3.81 -56.13
CA HIS A 28 -37.36 3.97 -57.56
C HIS A 28 -36.31 3.05 -58.19
N ARG A 29 -36.04 1.86 -57.64
CA ARG A 29 -35.24 0.86 -58.38
C ARG A 29 -36.13 -0.07 -59.19
N SER A 30 -35.96 -0.05 -60.51
CA SER A 30 -36.67 -0.98 -61.40
C SER A 30 -36.15 -2.40 -61.23
N GLN A 31 -37.00 -3.42 -61.44
CA GLN A 31 -36.57 -4.82 -61.35
C GLN A 31 -35.39 -5.16 -62.28
N HIS A 32 -35.27 -4.45 -63.40
CA HIS A 32 -34.16 -4.61 -64.34
C HIS A 32 -32.83 -4.11 -63.78
N GLU A 33 -32.82 -3.03 -62.99
CA GLU A 33 -31.62 -2.50 -62.33
C GLU A 33 -31.12 -3.48 -61.25
N ILE A 34 -32.05 -4.08 -60.50
CA ILE A 34 -31.73 -5.11 -59.50
C ILE A 34 -31.12 -6.33 -60.19
N LYS A 35 -31.75 -6.83 -61.26
CA LYS A 35 -31.24 -7.98 -62.04
C LYS A 35 -29.88 -7.69 -62.70
N ARG A 36 -29.60 -6.44 -63.09
CA ARG A 36 -28.29 -6.04 -63.63
C ARG A 36 -27.23 -6.01 -62.54
N SER A 37 -27.57 -5.55 -61.34
CA SER A 37 -26.67 -5.54 -60.18
C SER A 37 -26.34 -6.93 -59.65
N THR A 38 -27.26 -7.89 -59.77
CA THR A 38 -27.05 -9.28 -59.35
C THR A 38 -26.46 -10.18 -60.43
N LYS A 39 -26.36 -9.70 -61.69
CA LYS A 39 -25.74 -10.42 -62.83
C LYS A 39 -24.21 -10.30 -62.89
N GLY A 40 -23.56 -9.87 -61.81
CA GLY A 40 -22.10 -9.91 -61.68
C GLY A 40 -21.65 -11.29 -61.19
N ARG A 41 -20.62 -11.86 -61.83
CA ARG A 41 -19.89 -13.04 -61.36
C ARG A 41 -19.51 -12.83 -59.89
N VAL A 42 -20.09 -13.60 -58.97
CA VAL A 42 -19.71 -13.56 -57.56
C VAL A 42 -18.29 -14.13 -57.49
N ALA A 43 -17.30 -13.27 -57.30
CA ALA A 43 -15.95 -13.72 -57.01
C ALA A 43 -16.03 -14.61 -55.76
N GLU A 44 -15.56 -15.86 -55.88
CA GLU A 44 -15.41 -16.77 -54.75
C GLU A 44 -14.77 -16.00 -53.60
N LYS A 45 -15.47 -15.96 -52.46
CA LYS A 45 -14.89 -15.46 -51.22
C LYS A 45 -13.75 -16.42 -50.87
N LYS A 46 -12.53 -16.04 -51.26
CA LYS A 46 -11.31 -16.69 -50.79
C LYS A 46 -11.30 -16.58 -49.26
N HIS A 47 -11.76 -17.64 -48.60
CA HIS A 47 -11.59 -17.88 -47.18
C HIS A 47 -10.09 -18.09 -46.92
N ALA A 48 -9.34 -16.99 -46.79
CA ALA A 48 -8.02 -16.96 -46.15
C ALA A 48 -7.49 -15.52 -46.15
N ARG A 49 -7.99 -14.68 -45.25
CA ARG A 49 -7.19 -13.54 -44.76
C ARG A 49 -7.08 -13.69 -43.26
N SER A 50 -5.89 -14.15 -42.85
CA SER A 50 -5.40 -14.35 -41.50
C SER A 50 -6.09 -13.45 -40.45
N LEU A 51 -6.67 -14.09 -39.43
CA LEU A 51 -7.26 -13.48 -38.24
C LEU A 51 -6.31 -12.52 -37.49
N LYS A 52 -5.02 -12.50 -37.83
CA LYS A 52 -3.99 -11.66 -37.19
C LYS A 52 -3.80 -10.27 -37.83
N ARG A 53 -4.38 -9.96 -38.99
CA ARG A 53 -4.19 -8.66 -39.68
C ARG A 53 -5.37 -7.67 -39.58
N LEU A 54 -6.39 -7.96 -38.77
CA LEU A 54 -7.54 -7.07 -38.52
C LEU A 54 -7.50 -6.36 -37.17
N ASN A 55 -6.32 -6.28 -36.51
CA ASN A 55 -6.16 -5.52 -35.27
C ASN A 55 -6.02 -4.01 -35.51
N VAL A 56 -6.77 -3.46 -36.47
CA VAL A 56 -7.00 -2.01 -36.53
C VAL A 56 -8.08 -1.74 -35.50
N THR A 57 -7.66 -1.58 -34.24
CA THR A 57 -8.57 -1.18 -33.16
C THR A 57 -9.25 0.12 -33.57
N SER A 58 -10.59 0.11 -33.57
CA SER A 58 -11.37 1.32 -33.83
C SER A 58 -10.97 2.39 -32.82
N LYS A 59 -11.14 3.66 -33.19
CA LYS A 59 -11.01 4.78 -32.23
C LYS A 59 -11.88 4.52 -30.99
N GLN A 60 -13.07 3.94 -31.17
CA GLN A 60 -13.96 3.56 -30.09
C GLN A 60 -13.38 2.45 -29.21
N ASP A 61 -12.76 1.42 -29.81
CA ASP A 61 -12.14 0.32 -29.06
C ASP A 61 -10.97 0.84 -28.21
N ARG A 62 -10.14 1.73 -28.76
CA ARG A 62 -9.04 2.37 -28.02
C ARG A 62 -9.53 3.20 -26.83
N LEU A 63 -10.65 3.91 -27.00
CA LEU A 63 -11.26 4.66 -25.90
C LEU A 63 -11.83 3.72 -24.83
N ASN A 64 -12.52 2.65 -25.24
CA ASN A 64 -13.08 1.67 -24.33
C ASN A 64 -12.00 0.95 -23.51
N THR A 65 -10.90 0.53 -24.15
CA THR A 65 -9.77 -0.09 -23.45
C THR A 65 -9.12 0.87 -22.46
N ALA A 66 -8.93 2.15 -22.82
CA ALA A 66 -8.40 3.16 -21.92
C ALA A 66 -9.31 3.36 -20.68
N ILE A 67 -10.64 3.38 -20.87
CA ILE A 67 -11.61 3.48 -19.77
C ILE A 67 -11.56 2.24 -18.87
N GLN A 68 -11.49 1.04 -19.45
CA GLN A 68 -11.38 -0.22 -18.70
C GLN A 68 -10.09 -0.26 -17.86
N ILE A 69 -8.94 0.06 -18.46
CA ILE A 69 -7.65 0.12 -17.76
C ILE A 69 -7.69 1.15 -16.62
N ARG A 70 -8.30 2.32 -16.84
CA ARG A 70 -8.46 3.34 -15.80
C ARG A 70 -9.33 2.81 -14.65
N LYS A 71 -10.46 2.19 -14.95
CA LYS A 71 -11.37 1.62 -13.94
C LYS A 71 -10.67 0.55 -13.11
N GLN A 72 -9.93 -0.35 -13.75
CA GLN A 72 -9.13 -1.38 -13.07
C GLN A 72 -8.09 -0.76 -12.13
N LYS A 73 -7.29 0.21 -12.60
CA LYS A 73 -6.29 0.89 -11.77
C LYS A 73 -6.89 1.62 -10.57
N LEU A 74 -8.08 2.20 -10.72
CA LEU A 74 -8.78 2.85 -9.60
C LEU A 74 -9.29 1.83 -8.59
N GLN A 75 -9.85 0.71 -9.06
CA GLN A 75 -10.35 -0.36 -8.20
C GLN A 75 -9.23 -1.02 -7.40
N THR A 76 -8.08 -1.31 -8.01
CA THR A 76 -6.93 -1.89 -7.30
C THR A 76 -6.39 -0.95 -6.23
N ASN A 77 -6.23 0.35 -6.54
CA ASN A 77 -5.82 1.33 -5.53
C ASN A 77 -6.84 1.45 -4.39
N ARG A 78 -8.14 1.39 -4.69
CA ARG A 78 -9.20 1.43 -3.68
C ARG A 78 -9.16 0.21 -2.76
N GLN A 79 -8.93 -0.98 -3.31
CA GLN A 79 -8.79 -2.21 -2.52
C GLN A 79 -7.59 -2.14 -1.57
N ILE A 80 -6.43 -1.67 -2.05
CA ILE A 80 -5.24 -1.47 -1.22
C ILE A 80 -5.53 -0.52 -0.05
N ARG A 81 -6.30 0.55 -0.28
CA ARG A 81 -6.67 1.50 0.79
C ARG A 81 -7.71 0.97 1.77
N GLN A 82 -8.53 0.01 1.35
CA GLN A 82 -9.48 -0.64 2.24
C GLN A 82 -8.77 -1.63 3.17
N THR A 83 -7.63 -2.19 2.74
CA THR A 83 -6.84 -3.12 3.56
C THR A 83 -5.79 -2.40 4.42
N ILE A 84 -5.03 -1.47 3.84
CA ILE A 84 -3.96 -0.72 4.51
C ILE A 84 -4.42 0.71 4.81
N GLY A 85 -4.29 1.11 6.06
CA GLY A 85 -4.57 2.46 6.53
C GLY A 85 -6.05 2.75 6.75
N ALA A 86 -6.96 1.82 6.48
CA ALA A 86 -8.37 1.97 6.82
C ALA A 86 -8.59 1.91 8.35
N ILE A 87 -9.69 2.51 8.83
CA ILE A 87 -10.15 2.40 10.22
C ILE A 87 -10.11 0.93 10.69
N ASP A 88 -10.80 0.04 9.99
CA ASP A 88 -10.91 -1.38 10.38
C ASP A 88 -9.83 -2.26 9.75
N GLY A 89 -8.92 -1.65 8.98
CA GLY A 89 -7.83 -2.34 8.32
C GLY A 89 -6.56 -2.41 9.15
N VAL A 90 -5.52 -2.89 8.49
CA VAL A 90 -4.14 -2.92 8.97
C VAL A 90 -3.62 -1.48 9.08
N PRO A 91 -2.98 -1.07 10.20
CA PRO A 91 -2.45 0.29 10.35
C PRO A 91 -1.35 0.55 9.31
N GLN A 92 -1.37 1.70 8.63
CA GLN A 92 -0.29 2.12 7.74
C GLN A 92 0.98 2.39 8.55
N ILE A 93 2.08 1.70 8.25
CA ILE A 93 3.34 1.83 9.01
C ILE A 93 4.11 3.04 8.47
N ILE A 94 4.43 3.96 9.37
CA ILE A 94 5.11 5.21 9.07
C ILE A 94 6.35 5.30 9.94
N THR A 95 7.52 5.30 9.31
CA THR A 95 8.80 5.42 10.04
C THR A 95 9.27 6.87 9.97
N VAL A 96 9.46 7.50 11.12
CA VAL A 96 9.96 8.87 11.25
C VAL A 96 11.46 8.81 11.55
N ILE A 97 12.25 9.38 10.65
CA ILE A 97 13.72 9.32 10.70
C ILE A 97 14.26 10.75 10.72
N PRO A 98 14.98 11.16 11.77
CA PRO A 98 15.63 12.45 11.80
C PRO A 98 16.94 12.38 11.01
N LEU A 99 17.19 13.38 10.16
CA LEU A 99 18.42 13.54 9.37
C LEU A 99 19.43 14.50 10.03
N SER A 100 19.13 14.97 11.23
CA SER A 100 19.96 15.86 12.04
C SER A 100 19.78 15.52 13.51
N SER A 101 20.83 15.68 14.32
CA SER A 101 20.87 15.36 15.75
C SER A 101 19.83 16.11 16.59
N ASP A 102 19.48 17.32 16.17
CA ASP A 102 18.69 18.26 17.00
C ASP A 102 17.18 17.97 16.93
N VAL A 103 16.79 17.02 16.08
CA VAL A 103 15.39 16.72 15.81
C VAL A 103 14.91 15.64 16.76
N ASN A 104 13.97 16.01 17.64
CA ASN A 104 13.27 15.07 18.50
C ASN A 104 12.10 14.42 17.75
N THR A 105 12.16 13.12 17.50
CA THR A 105 11.10 12.39 16.79
C THR A 105 9.83 12.18 17.62
N TYR A 106 9.95 12.15 18.95
CA TYR A 106 8.79 11.99 19.83
C TYR A 106 7.87 13.21 19.80
N SER A 107 8.46 14.42 19.85
CA SER A 107 7.69 15.67 19.75
C SER A 107 6.96 15.78 18.41
N ILE A 108 7.54 15.24 17.34
CA ILE A 108 6.92 15.19 16.01
C ILE A 108 5.70 14.28 15.99
N ILE A 109 5.82 13.08 16.55
CA ILE A 109 4.68 12.17 16.65
C ILE A 109 3.58 12.84 17.47
N GLN A 110 3.93 13.47 18.59
CA GLN A 110 2.97 14.18 19.43
C GLN A 110 2.31 15.36 18.68
N LEU A 111 3.06 16.10 17.87
CA LEU A 111 2.53 17.16 17.01
C LEU A 111 1.57 16.57 15.97
N LEU A 112 1.93 15.47 15.33
CA LEU A 112 1.09 14.78 14.35
C LEU A 112 -0.19 14.24 14.99
N THR A 113 -0.12 13.53 16.11
CA THR A 113 -1.31 12.97 16.78
C THR A 113 -2.22 14.06 17.34
N ASN A 114 -1.66 15.16 17.86
CA ASN A 114 -2.44 16.30 18.36
C ASN A 114 -2.89 17.27 17.26
N SER A 115 -2.39 17.12 16.03
CA SER A 115 -2.75 18.03 14.93
C SER A 115 -4.24 18.00 14.62
N ILE A 116 -4.90 16.86 14.85
CA ILE A 116 -6.33 16.67 14.64
C ILE A 116 -7.00 16.56 16.01
N ASN A 117 -7.76 17.61 16.38
CA ASN A 117 -8.61 17.61 17.58
C ASN A 117 -9.77 16.61 17.44
N ASP A 118 -9.48 15.32 17.58
CA ASP A 118 -10.43 14.23 17.48
C ASP A 118 -10.58 13.53 18.83
N LYS A 119 -11.71 13.81 19.51
CA LYS A 119 -12.03 13.21 20.82
C LYS A 119 -12.19 11.69 20.74
N LYS A 120 -12.42 11.14 19.54
CA LYS A 120 -12.54 9.69 19.29
C LYS A 120 -11.26 9.07 18.75
N SER A 121 -10.16 9.84 18.69
CA SER A 121 -8.87 9.26 18.33
C SER A 121 -8.37 8.36 19.46
N PHE A 122 -7.75 7.26 19.06
CA PHE A 122 -7.17 6.29 19.97
C PHE A 122 -5.68 6.21 19.70
N ASP A 123 -4.90 6.40 20.76
CA ASP A 123 -3.44 6.47 20.70
C ASP A 123 -2.86 5.49 21.73
N GLN A 124 -2.25 4.42 21.24
CA GLN A 124 -1.73 3.33 22.07
C GLN A 124 -0.24 3.11 21.78
N ALA A 125 0.56 3.13 22.84
CA ALA A 125 1.94 2.65 22.78
C ALA A 125 1.94 1.11 22.83
N THR A 126 2.78 0.52 21.99
CA THR A 126 3.02 -0.93 21.94
C THR A 126 4.26 -1.28 22.74
N GLN A 127 4.41 -2.56 23.11
CA GLN A 127 5.59 -3.03 23.85
C GLN A 127 6.89 -2.80 23.09
N CYS A 128 6.83 -2.82 21.76
CA CYS A 128 7.97 -2.59 20.86
C CYS A 128 8.31 -1.11 20.63
N GLY A 129 7.68 -0.17 21.34
CA GLY A 129 7.90 1.26 21.20
C GLY A 129 7.22 1.91 19.97
N ALA A 130 6.48 1.13 19.18
CA ALA A 130 5.63 1.68 18.12
C ALA A 130 4.37 2.31 18.70
N ARG A 131 3.82 3.31 17.99
CA ARG A 131 2.63 4.03 18.44
C ARG A 131 1.50 3.91 17.43
N ILE A 132 0.40 3.29 17.83
CA ILE A 132 -0.77 3.08 16.96
C ILE A 132 -1.73 4.23 17.18
N TYR A 133 -1.96 5.01 16.12
CA TYR A 133 -2.86 6.15 16.13
C TYR A 133 -4.04 5.91 15.17
N THR A 134 -5.25 5.83 15.73
CA THR A 134 -6.49 5.73 14.94
C THR A 134 -7.17 7.08 14.91
N CYS A 135 -7.34 7.66 13.72
CA CYS A 135 -8.03 8.91 13.51
C CYS A 135 -9.43 8.67 12.93
N SER A 136 -10.48 9.07 13.67
CA SER A 136 -11.87 8.93 13.23
C SER A 136 -12.19 9.90 12.09
N LYS A 137 -11.72 11.16 12.18
CA LYS A 137 -11.97 12.19 11.15
C LYS A 137 -11.39 11.87 9.78
N LEU A 138 -10.14 11.43 9.72
CA LEU A 138 -9.50 11.01 8.47
C LEU A 138 -9.93 9.61 8.02
N ARG A 139 -10.67 8.90 8.87
CA ARG A 139 -11.02 7.50 8.70
C ARG A 139 -9.80 6.64 8.37
N SER A 140 -8.73 6.83 9.14
CA SER A 140 -7.46 6.14 8.90
C SER A 140 -6.80 5.65 10.18
N LYS A 141 -6.00 4.60 10.05
CA LYS A 141 -5.20 4.02 11.13
C LYS A 141 -3.73 4.02 10.76
N PHE A 142 -2.89 4.53 11.64
CA PHE A 142 -1.45 4.69 11.46
C PHE A 142 -0.68 3.96 12.56
N CYS A 143 0.53 3.51 12.24
CA CYS A 143 1.49 2.97 13.19
C CYS A 143 2.80 3.73 13.00
N PHE A 144 3.16 4.57 13.95
CA PHE A 144 4.40 5.34 13.92
C PHE A 144 5.54 4.55 14.54
N LEU A 145 6.67 4.50 13.82
CA LEU A 145 7.94 3.93 14.26
C LEU A 145 8.99 5.03 14.36
N THR A 146 9.74 5.04 15.46
CA THR A 146 10.86 5.94 15.71
C THR A 146 12.09 5.13 16.10
N PRO A 147 12.81 4.57 15.12
CA PRO A 147 14.04 3.86 15.39
C PRO A 147 15.08 4.83 15.95
N THR A 148 15.91 4.34 16.88
CA THR A 148 17.06 5.08 17.38
C THR A 148 18.13 5.16 16.31
N VAL A 149 18.51 6.36 15.88
CA VAL A 149 19.48 6.58 14.80
C VAL A 149 20.88 6.01 15.12
N THR A 150 21.20 5.87 16.41
CA THR A 150 22.46 5.27 16.88
C THR A 150 22.65 3.82 16.41
N ASN A 151 21.56 3.07 16.21
CA ASN A 151 21.62 1.70 15.71
C ASN A 151 21.09 1.66 14.27
N LEU A 152 22.03 1.59 13.34
CA LEU A 152 21.78 1.55 11.90
C LEU A 152 20.93 0.34 11.48
N GLU A 153 21.12 -0.83 12.10
CA GLU A 153 20.35 -2.04 11.78
C GLU A 153 18.87 -1.84 12.10
N ASN A 154 18.57 -1.26 13.27
CA ASN A 154 17.19 -0.95 13.68
C ASN A 154 16.53 0.05 12.71
N VAL A 155 17.27 1.05 12.24
CA VAL A 155 16.76 2.01 11.26
C VAL A 155 16.45 1.31 9.94
N LEU A 156 17.37 0.48 9.44
CA LEU A 156 17.16 -0.25 8.19
C LEU A 156 16.00 -1.23 8.29
N ASP A 157 15.85 -1.96 9.40
CA ASP A 157 14.75 -2.90 9.58
C ASP A 157 13.40 -2.19 9.70
N ALA A 158 13.34 -1.07 10.42
CA ALA A 158 12.15 -0.22 10.46
C ALA A 158 11.81 0.42 9.11
N ALA A 159 12.83 0.80 8.33
CA ALA A 159 12.64 1.35 6.99
C ALA A 159 12.16 0.30 5.99
N LYS A 160 12.69 -0.93 6.05
CA LYS A 160 12.25 -2.07 5.22
C LYS A 160 10.75 -2.30 5.37
N ILE A 161 10.23 -2.41 6.59
CA ILE A 161 8.80 -2.73 6.81
C ILE A 161 7.83 -1.56 6.57
N SER A 162 8.35 -0.34 6.44
CA SER A 162 7.53 0.88 6.37
C SER A 162 6.75 1.01 5.06
N ASP A 163 5.51 1.49 5.15
CA ASP A 163 4.74 1.87 3.96
C ASP A 163 5.15 3.27 3.46
N THR A 164 5.46 4.15 4.42
CA THR A 164 5.94 5.52 4.16
C THR A 164 7.05 5.88 5.13
N ILE A 165 8.12 6.50 4.63
CA ILE A 165 9.18 7.09 5.46
C ILE A 165 9.00 8.61 5.49
N ILE A 166 9.05 9.19 6.69
CA ILE A 166 9.12 10.63 6.89
C ILE A 166 10.54 10.98 7.31
N TYR A 167 11.29 11.60 6.42
CA TYR A 167 12.58 12.20 6.74
C TYR A 167 12.35 13.58 7.33
N VAL A 168 12.97 13.84 8.48
CA VAL A 168 12.84 15.09 9.18
C VAL A 168 14.16 15.82 9.18
N LEU A 169 14.14 17.05 8.66
CA LEU A 169 15.29 17.93 8.55
C LEU A 169 15.14 19.10 9.52
N SER A 170 16.26 19.56 10.07
CA SER A 170 16.30 20.81 10.80
C SER A 170 16.43 21.98 9.82
N SER A 171 15.70 23.07 10.05
CA SER A 171 15.84 24.29 9.24
C SER A 171 17.16 25.03 9.47
N SER A 172 17.81 24.84 10.63
CA SER A 172 19.06 25.51 11.00
C SER A 172 20.27 24.78 10.45
N HIS A 173 20.38 23.48 10.76
CA HIS A 173 21.52 22.64 10.40
C HIS A 173 21.33 21.85 9.10
N GLY A 174 20.12 21.79 8.55
CA GLY A 174 19.84 21.05 7.32
C GLY A 174 19.97 19.54 7.50
N ILE A 175 20.87 18.92 6.74
CA ILE A 175 21.16 17.48 6.74
C ILE A 175 22.56 17.29 7.34
N SER A 176 22.68 16.46 8.38
CA SER A 176 23.99 16.10 8.92
C SER A 176 24.71 15.12 8.00
N ILE A 177 26.04 15.01 8.14
CA ILE A 177 26.84 14.05 7.36
C ILE A 177 26.34 12.61 7.58
N GLU A 178 26.04 12.26 8.83
CA GLU A 178 25.46 10.97 9.20
C GLU A 178 24.06 10.77 8.59
N GLY A 179 23.24 11.83 8.58
CA GLY A 179 21.91 11.81 7.96
C GLY A 179 21.98 11.59 6.46
N ASP A 180 22.95 12.20 5.76
CA ASP A 180 23.13 12.01 4.32
C ASP A 180 23.59 10.57 4.00
N TYR A 181 24.50 10.01 4.80
CA TYR A 181 24.89 8.61 4.68
C TYR A 181 23.72 7.64 4.91
N LEU A 182 22.93 7.89 5.95
CA LEU A 182 21.76 7.10 6.30
C LEU A 182 20.70 7.14 5.19
N LEU A 183 20.47 8.32 4.61
CA LEU A 183 19.58 8.52 3.48
C LEU A 183 20.01 7.66 2.28
N ASP A 184 21.30 7.72 1.92
CA ASP A 184 21.86 6.95 0.81
C ASP A 184 21.74 5.43 1.08
N LEU A 185 22.00 4.97 2.30
CA LEU A 185 21.84 3.57 2.70
C LEU A 185 20.40 3.08 2.60
N ILE A 186 19.43 3.83 3.14
CA ILE A 186 18.02 3.43 3.08
C ILE A 186 17.56 3.34 1.62
N ASN A 187 17.99 4.27 0.77
CA ASN A 187 17.62 4.25 -0.63
C ASN A 187 18.20 3.05 -1.38
N VAL A 188 19.43 2.64 -1.07
CA VAL A 188 20.04 1.44 -1.66
C VAL A 188 19.39 0.15 -1.14
N HIS A 189 19.19 0.03 0.17
CA HIS A 189 18.73 -1.22 0.79
C HIS A 189 17.21 -1.42 0.76
N CYS A 190 16.45 -0.38 1.08
CA CYS A 190 15.01 -0.48 1.29
C CYS A 190 14.21 -0.10 0.04
N LEU A 191 14.77 0.74 -0.84
CA LEU A 191 14.08 1.32 -2.00
C LEU A 191 12.68 1.81 -1.63
N PRO A 192 12.55 2.72 -0.64
CA PRO A 192 11.27 3.05 -0.05
C PRO A 192 10.29 3.57 -1.11
N GLY A 193 9.08 3.01 -1.13
CA GLY A 193 8.07 3.36 -2.12
C GLY A 193 7.54 4.79 -1.93
N ASN A 194 7.24 5.17 -0.68
CA ASN A 194 6.70 6.49 -0.34
C ASN A 194 7.64 7.20 0.64
N VAL A 195 8.06 8.40 0.26
CA VAL A 195 8.90 9.24 1.10
C VAL A 195 8.28 10.63 1.22
N ILE A 196 8.32 11.19 2.43
CA ILE A 196 7.96 12.57 2.71
C ILE A 196 9.17 13.22 3.38
N TYR A 197 9.56 14.38 2.88
CA TYR A 197 10.59 15.19 3.51
C TYR A 197 9.91 16.34 4.25
N SER A 198 10.12 16.42 5.55
CA SER A 198 9.58 17.48 6.40
C SER A 198 10.69 18.32 7.02
N ILE A 199 10.47 19.62 7.13
CA ILE A 199 11.39 20.55 7.79
C ILE A 199 10.78 21.00 9.11
N ILE A 200 11.60 21.09 10.14
CA ILE A 200 11.23 21.64 11.45
C ILE A 200 12.14 22.81 11.80
N GLU A 201 11.56 23.85 12.37
CA GLU A 201 12.33 24.91 13.01
C GLU A 201 12.91 24.41 14.33
N SER A 202 14.24 24.44 14.45
CA SER A 202 14.91 24.10 15.71
C SER A 202 14.51 25.10 16.80
N ASN A 203 14.23 24.59 17.99
CA ASN A 203 13.91 25.42 19.17
C ASN A 203 15.12 26.16 19.77
N ASP A 204 16.31 26.04 19.16
CA ASP A 204 17.51 26.69 19.65
C ASP A 204 17.39 28.22 19.54
N GLU A 205 17.10 28.84 20.68
CA GLU A 205 16.94 30.29 20.84
C GLU A 205 18.19 31.08 20.41
N SER A 206 19.37 30.44 20.37
CA SER A 206 20.66 31.04 20.02
C SER A 206 20.78 31.50 18.56
N MET A 207 19.96 30.97 17.65
CA MET A 207 19.96 31.33 16.21
C MET A 207 18.70 32.07 15.76
N SER A 208 17.76 32.30 16.67
CA SER A 208 16.49 32.98 16.39
C SER A 208 16.65 34.47 16.03
N THR A 209 17.79 35.07 16.35
CA THR A 209 18.01 36.53 16.27
C THR A 209 18.61 37.04 14.95
N ILE A 210 19.11 36.18 14.04
CA ILE A 210 20.01 36.65 12.96
C ILE A 210 19.54 36.36 11.52
N SER A 211 18.53 35.53 11.25
CA SER A 211 18.11 35.27 9.85
C SER A 211 16.72 35.86 9.52
N SER A 212 16.74 36.88 8.64
CA SER A 212 15.55 37.37 7.94
C SER A 212 14.83 36.20 7.23
N SER A 213 13.49 36.28 7.17
CA SER A 213 12.65 35.27 6.51
C SER A 213 13.06 34.97 5.06
N THR A 214 13.68 35.94 4.38
CA THR A 214 14.21 35.81 3.02
C THR A 214 15.44 34.89 2.95
N SER A 215 16.37 35.00 3.91
CA SER A 215 17.56 34.15 3.98
C SER A 215 17.19 32.70 4.25
N LYS A 216 16.28 32.45 5.22
CA LYS A 216 15.76 31.11 5.53
C LYS A 216 15.15 30.44 4.29
N ASN A 217 14.28 31.16 3.58
CA ASN A 217 13.67 30.65 2.35
C ASN A 217 14.68 30.34 1.24
N SER A 218 15.79 31.08 1.15
CA SER A 218 16.87 30.76 0.20
C SER A 218 17.63 29.49 0.57
N SER A 219 17.95 29.31 1.86
CA SER A 219 18.59 28.08 2.36
C SER A 219 17.72 26.85 2.15
N LEU A 220 16.41 26.96 2.39
CA LEU A 220 15.45 25.87 2.13
C LEU A 220 15.41 25.50 0.65
N LYS A 221 15.36 26.50 -0.26
CA LYS A 221 15.42 26.24 -1.71
C LYS A 221 16.73 25.58 -2.13
N ASN A 222 17.85 25.90 -1.48
CA ASN A 222 19.12 25.25 -1.76
C ASN A 222 19.13 23.80 -1.28
N LEU A 223 18.53 23.51 -0.12
CA LEU A 223 18.33 22.14 0.36
C LEU A 223 17.38 21.34 -0.54
N GLU A 224 16.29 21.94 -1.00
CA GLU A 224 15.40 21.33 -2.00
C GLU A 224 16.18 20.97 -3.25
N LYS A 225 16.96 21.91 -3.82
CA LYS A 225 17.79 21.64 -4.99
C LYS A 225 18.85 20.56 -4.75
N TYR A 226 19.43 20.50 -3.56
CA TYR A 226 20.40 19.45 -3.19
C TYR A 226 19.73 18.08 -3.21
N LEU A 227 18.57 17.96 -2.56
CA LEU A 227 17.81 16.71 -2.53
C LEU A 227 17.26 16.35 -3.91
N GLU A 228 16.79 17.31 -4.70
CA GLU A 228 16.33 17.09 -6.07
C GLU A 228 17.43 16.58 -7.02
N LYS A 229 18.70 16.97 -6.78
CA LYS A 229 19.84 16.44 -7.53
C LYS A 229 20.08 14.95 -7.23
N LYS A 230 19.95 14.54 -5.97
CA LYS A 230 20.16 13.14 -5.57
C LYS A 230 18.91 12.27 -5.81
N TYR A 231 17.72 12.84 -5.65
CA TYR A 231 16.44 12.15 -5.62
C TYR A 231 15.39 12.89 -6.44
N SER A 232 14.67 12.17 -7.31
CA SER A 232 13.64 12.80 -8.16
C SER A 232 12.42 13.25 -7.35
N ASN A 233 11.89 14.44 -7.65
CA ASN A 233 10.60 14.96 -7.15
C ASN A 233 10.55 15.17 -5.62
N VAL A 234 11.62 15.68 -5.02
CA VAL A 234 11.62 16.04 -3.60
C VAL A 234 10.90 17.37 -3.39
N LYS A 235 9.93 17.39 -2.47
CA LYS A 235 9.28 18.61 -2.01
C LYS A 235 9.31 18.64 -0.50
N LEU A 236 9.86 19.71 0.08
CA LEU A 236 9.90 19.87 1.51
C LEU A 236 8.55 20.39 2.03
N ILE A 237 8.08 19.81 3.13
CA ILE A 237 6.84 20.21 3.80
C ILE A 237 7.21 20.75 5.19
N PRO A 238 6.87 22.00 5.55
CA PRO A 238 7.10 22.48 6.91
C PRO A 238 6.29 21.65 7.91
N LEU A 239 6.80 21.46 9.12
CA LEU A 239 6.13 20.73 10.20
C LEU A 239 6.32 21.46 11.53
N ASN A 240 5.84 22.71 11.59
CA ASN A 240 5.94 23.55 12.78
C ASN A 240 4.59 23.67 13.50
N ASN A 241 3.51 23.74 12.72
CA ASN A 241 2.17 24.00 13.24
C ASN A 241 1.28 22.76 13.16
N GLN A 242 0.22 22.76 13.98
CA GLN A 242 -0.83 21.73 13.89
C GLN A 242 -1.45 21.65 12.48
N LEU A 243 -1.64 22.78 11.80
CA LEU A 243 -2.15 22.80 10.42
C LEU A 243 -1.23 22.04 9.46
N ASP A 244 0.08 22.12 9.68
CA ASP A 244 1.05 21.39 8.88
C ASP A 244 1.02 19.89 9.18
N GLY A 245 0.87 19.53 10.46
CA GLY A 245 0.62 18.15 10.85
C GLY A 245 -0.62 17.55 10.18
N GLN A 246 -1.72 18.32 10.11
CA GLN A 246 -2.93 17.90 9.40
C GLN A 246 -2.69 17.72 7.90
N ARG A 247 -1.87 18.58 7.27
CA ARG A 247 -1.49 18.43 5.86
C ARG A 247 -0.70 17.16 5.62
N ILE A 248 0.26 16.82 6.49
CA ILE A 248 1.04 15.59 6.37
C ILE A 248 0.14 14.36 6.57
N LEU A 249 -0.70 14.33 7.61
CA LEU A 249 -1.64 13.23 7.82
C LEU A 249 -2.62 13.07 6.64
N SER A 250 -3.15 14.17 6.12
CA SER A 250 -4.00 14.14 4.93
C SER A 250 -3.24 13.61 3.72
N LYS A 251 -1.98 14.03 3.52
CA LYS A 251 -1.13 13.51 2.45
C LYS A 251 -0.90 12.02 2.59
N LEU A 252 -0.64 11.51 3.80
CA LEU A 252 -0.49 10.07 4.05
C LEU A 252 -1.75 9.28 3.64
N THR A 253 -2.94 9.80 3.95
CA THR A 253 -4.21 9.17 3.54
C THR A 253 -4.51 9.27 2.04
N GLN A 254 -3.99 10.28 1.34
CA GLN A 254 -4.32 10.55 -0.07
C GLN A 254 -3.25 10.06 -1.05
N GLN A 255 -2.01 9.88 -0.60
CA GLN A 255 -0.90 9.42 -1.43
C GLN A 255 -1.08 7.96 -1.83
N LYS A 256 -0.89 7.65 -3.11
CA LYS A 256 -0.93 6.28 -3.61
C LYS A 256 0.18 5.48 -2.93
N LEU A 257 -0.17 4.39 -2.26
CA LEU A 257 0.81 3.50 -1.65
C LEU A 257 1.57 2.74 -2.74
N ILE A 258 2.85 3.09 -2.94
CA ILE A 258 3.78 2.34 -3.78
C ILE A 258 4.33 1.17 -2.96
N LYS A 259 4.28 -0.03 -3.53
CA LYS A 259 4.70 -1.27 -2.89
C LYS A 259 6.06 -1.71 -3.43
N THR A 260 6.99 -2.04 -2.55
CA THR A 260 8.27 -2.66 -2.94
C THR A 260 8.06 -4.14 -3.25
N THR A 261 8.44 -4.58 -4.46
CA THR A 261 8.11 -5.93 -4.94
C THR A 261 8.69 -7.05 -4.07
N LYS A 262 9.86 -6.82 -3.46
CA LYS A 262 10.57 -7.84 -2.66
C LYS A 262 9.90 -8.19 -1.34
N LEU A 263 9.23 -7.23 -0.69
CA LEU A 263 8.59 -7.47 0.61
C LEU A 263 7.16 -7.99 0.44
N PHE A 264 6.45 -7.53 -0.58
CA PHE A 264 5.08 -7.98 -0.82
C PHE A 264 4.97 -9.39 -1.40
N SER A 265 6.08 -9.99 -1.86
CA SER A 265 6.11 -11.38 -2.34
C SER A 265 6.24 -12.43 -1.22
N ARG A 266 6.43 -12.01 0.04
CA ARG A 266 6.55 -12.90 1.19
C ARG A 266 5.59 -12.45 2.30
N PRO A 267 5.05 -13.37 3.10
CA PRO A 267 4.35 -12.99 4.32
C PRO A 267 5.34 -12.32 5.28
N TYR A 268 4.95 -11.19 5.86
CA TYR A 268 5.71 -10.54 6.92
C TYR A 268 4.77 -9.96 7.97
N LEU A 269 5.26 -9.88 9.21
CA LEU A 269 4.49 -9.40 10.33
C LEU A 269 5.36 -8.47 11.18
N PHE A 270 4.80 -7.32 11.53
CA PHE A 270 5.37 -6.46 12.57
C PHE A 270 4.70 -6.80 13.89
N ALA A 271 5.47 -7.36 14.82
CA ALA A 271 4.99 -7.71 16.15
C ALA A 271 4.81 -6.46 16.99
N GLN A 272 3.63 -6.31 17.60
CA GLN A 272 3.28 -5.18 18.46
C GLN A 272 3.34 -5.58 19.93
N GLU A 273 2.96 -6.82 20.21
CA GLU A 273 2.98 -7.42 21.52
C GLU A 273 3.58 -8.82 21.40
N PHE A 274 4.34 -9.20 22.41
CA PHE A 274 4.93 -10.52 22.51
C PHE A 274 4.80 -11.06 23.92
N SER A 275 4.60 -12.36 24.04
CA SER A 275 4.52 -13.05 25.33
C SER A 275 5.05 -14.47 25.22
N TYR A 276 5.75 -14.94 26.24
CA TYR A 276 6.15 -16.34 26.36
C TYR A 276 5.11 -17.11 27.15
N LEU A 277 4.68 -18.27 26.66
CA LEU A 277 3.76 -19.14 27.39
C LEU A 277 4.45 -19.80 28.58
N ASP A 278 5.67 -20.33 28.38
CA ASP A 278 6.44 -21.03 29.41
C ASP A 278 7.88 -20.48 29.52
N PRO A 279 8.11 -19.40 30.28
CA PRO A 279 9.41 -18.72 30.31
C PRO A 279 10.55 -19.51 30.99
N LYS A 280 10.26 -20.64 31.65
CA LYS A 280 11.23 -21.43 32.42
C LYS A 280 11.76 -22.68 31.68
N SER A 281 11.16 -23.03 30.55
CA SER A 281 11.56 -24.20 29.75
C SER A 281 12.67 -23.84 28.76
N SER A 282 13.54 -24.80 28.43
CA SER A 282 14.57 -24.66 27.39
C SER A 282 13.97 -24.56 25.97
N LYS A 283 12.74 -25.04 25.78
CA LYS A 283 11.92 -24.85 24.58
C LYS A 283 10.62 -24.17 25.00
N SER A 284 10.43 -22.91 24.62
CA SER A 284 9.25 -22.12 24.96
C SER A 284 8.56 -21.63 23.70
N THR A 285 7.23 -21.65 23.70
CA THR A 285 6.43 -21.09 22.60
C THR A 285 6.33 -19.57 22.76
N LEU A 286 6.82 -18.85 21.76
CA LEU A 286 6.73 -17.40 21.65
C LEU A 286 5.43 -17.02 20.95
N LYS A 287 4.53 -16.33 21.66
CA LYS A 287 3.32 -15.75 21.07
C LYS A 287 3.62 -14.35 20.58
N LEU A 288 3.51 -14.15 19.27
CA LEU A 288 3.65 -12.85 18.61
C LEU A 288 2.27 -12.37 18.15
N SER A 289 1.89 -11.15 18.54
CA SER A 289 0.65 -10.52 18.11
C SER A 289 0.96 -9.32 17.23
N GLY A 290 0.33 -9.26 16.06
CA GLY A 290 0.54 -8.20 15.09
C GLY A 290 -0.36 -8.34 13.88
N TYR A 291 -0.11 -7.52 12.87
CA TYR A 291 -0.86 -7.54 11.62
C TYR A 291 -0.04 -8.21 10.52
N LEU A 292 -0.60 -9.26 9.93
CA LEU A 292 0.00 -9.93 8.77
C LEU A 292 -0.09 -9.04 7.53
N ARG A 293 1.00 -9.00 6.77
CA ARG A 293 1.14 -8.20 5.54
C ARG A 293 1.84 -9.03 4.45
N GLY A 294 1.66 -8.60 3.20
CA GLY A 294 2.23 -9.30 2.04
C GLY A 294 1.27 -10.36 1.49
N ILE A 295 1.73 -11.61 1.47
CA ILE A 295 0.96 -12.80 1.08
C ILE A 295 0.41 -13.46 2.35
N ASP A 296 -0.57 -14.35 2.20
CA ASP A 296 -1.06 -15.20 3.27
C ASP A 296 0.06 -16.10 3.83
N LEU A 297 0.03 -16.32 5.14
CA LEU A 297 0.98 -17.14 5.88
C LEU A 297 0.36 -18.51 6.16
N SER A 298 1.08 -19.59 5.85
CA SER A 298 0.65 -20.93 6.24
C SER A 298 1.33 -21.36 7.55
N PRO A 299 0.68 -22.18 8.39
CA PRO A 299 1.28 -22.69 9.63
C PRO A 299 2.40 -23.71 9.38
N ASN A 300 2.51 -24.24 8.16
CA ASN A 300 3.50 -25.24 7.78
C ASN A 300 4.82 -24.62 7.28
N ASP A 301 4.82 -23.31 7.00
CA ASP A 301 6.00 -22.58 6.56
C ASP A 301 6.92 -22.21 7.74
N LEU A 302 8.21 -22.06 7.44
CA LEU A 302 9.18 -21.50 8.38
C LEU A 302 9.05 -19.99 8.50
N ILE A 303 9.25 -19.46 9.70
CA ILE A 303 9.39 -18.03 9.97
C ILE A 303 10.84 -17.71 10.25
N TYR A 304 11.34 -16.63 9.65
CA TYR A 304 12.61 -16.03 10.02
C TYR A 304 12.38 -14.80 10.90
N ILE A 305 13.01 -14.78 12.07
CA ILE A 305 13.06 -13.60 12.94
C ILE A 305 14.45 -12.98 12.79
N PRO A 306 14.55 -11.70 12.38
CA PRO A 306 15.82 -11.00 12.26
C PRO A 306 16.63 -11.12 13.55
N ASN A 307 17.93 -11.38 13.40
CA ASN A 307 18.90 -11.54 14.50
C ASN A 307 18.69 -12.74 15.44
N LEU A 308 17.62 -13.55 15.26
CA LEU A 308 17.38 -14.75 16.08
C LEU A 308 17.47 -16.05 15.28
N GLY A 309 17.09 -16.04 13.99
CA GLY A 309 17.16 -17.22 13.13
C GLY A 309 15.80 -17.67 12.60
N THR A 310 15.74 -18.91 12.11
CA THR A 310 14.50 -19.51 11.58
C THR A 310 13.84 -20.42 12.61
N PHE A 311 12.51 -20.39 12.64
CA PHE A 311 11.69 -21.14 13.58
C PHE A 311 10.49 -21.76 12.86
N GLN A 312 10.02 -22.89 13.38
CA GLN A 312 8.79 -23.54 12.95
C GLN A 312 7.58 -22.92 13.68
N LEU A 313 6.45 -22.87 12.98
CA LEU A 313 5.18 -22.43 13.54
C LEU A 313 4.40 -23.60 14.16
N GLU A 314 3.87 -23.38 15.35
CA GLU A 314 2.96 -24.33 16.00
C GLU A 314 1.50 -24.02 15.63
N LYS A 315 1.10 -22.75 15.77
CA LYS A 315 -0.30 -22.32 15.62
C LYS A 315 -0.40 -20.87 15.15
N ILE A 316 -1.39 -20.59 14.32
CA ILE A 316 -1.80 -19.24 13.91
C ILE A 316 -3.24 -19.00 14.38
N GLU A 317 -3.44 -17.96 15.18
CA GLU A 317 -4.76 -17.51 15.62
C GLU A 317 -5.15 -16.24 14.86
N GLN A 318 -6.22 -16.32 14.06
CA GLN A 318 -6.77 -15.18 13.37
C GLN A 318 -7.77 -14.47 14.28
N ASN A 319 -7.42 -13.24 14.65
CA ASN A 319 -8.27 -12.39 15.47
C ASN A 319 -9.16 -11.47 14.61
N ARG A 320 -10.43 -11.32 15.00
CA ARG A 320 -11.31 -10.27 14.48
C ARG A 320 -11.45 -9.15 15.50
N PHE A 321 -11.24 -7.93 15.03
CA PHE A 321 -11.48 -6.72 15.80
C PHE A 321 -12.95 -6.34 15.67
N GLN A 322 -13.68 -6.34 16.78
CA GLN A 322 -15.01 -5.75 16.86
C GLN A 322 -14.90 -4.41 17.58
N ARG A 323 -15.39 -3.34 16.95
CA ARG A 323 -15.52 -2.05 17.60
C ARG A 323 -16.89 -1.97 18.25
N ASP A 324 -16.91 -1.79 19.56
CA ASP A 324 -18.13 -1.39 20.25
C ASP A 324 -18.47 0.09 19.92
N SER A 325 -19.70 0.52 20.24
CA SER A 325 -20.16 1.91 20.04
C SER A 325 -19.25 2.95 20.69
N ASP A 326 -18.55 2.54 21.75
CA ASP A 326 -17.67 3.37 22.57
C ASP A 326 -16.22 3.37 22.07
N GLY A 327 -15.94 2.65 20.97
CA GLY A 327 -14.62 2.57 20.36
C GLY A 327 -13.69 1.52 21.01
N ILE A 328 -14.17 0.76 21.99
CA ILE A 328 -13.44 -0.35 22.60
C ILE A 328 -13.31 -1.47 21.56
N ILE A 329 -12.08 -1.94 21.37
CA ILE A 329 -11.76 -3.03 20.44
C ILE A 329 -11.79 -4.35 21.21
N LYS A 330 -12.82 -5.17 20.98
CA LYS A 330 -12.83 -6.56 21.44
C LYS A 330 -12.08 -7.42 20.43
N ILE A 331 -11.13 -8.19 20.92
CA ILE A 331 -10.32 -9.13 20.15
C ILE A 331 -10.90 -10.51 20.41
N ASN A 332 -11.62 -11.05 19.43
CA ASN A 332 -12.12 -12.41 19.49
C ASN A 332 -11.33 -13.28 18.51
N VAL A 333 -10.94 -14.48 18.94
CA VAL A 333 -10.35 -15.49 18.06
C VAL A 333 -11.46 -15.99 17.14
N ASP A 334 -11.27 -15.80 15.84
CA ASP A 334 -12.24 -16.20 14.82
C ASP A 334 -11.90 -17.56 14.24
N LYS A 335 -10.62 -17.79 13.93
CA LYS A 335 -10.12 -19.04 13.35
C LYS A 335 -8.76 -19.39 13.92
N THR A 336 -8.50 -20.69 14.03
CA THR A 336 -7.22 -21.24 14.44
C THR A 336 -6.73 -22.18 13.35
N TYR A 337 -5.46 -22.03 12.97
CA TYR A 337 -4.78 -22.91 12.03
C TYR A 337 -3.60 -23.54 12.76
N GLU A 338 -3.54 -24.85 12.79
CA GLU A 338 -2.47 -25.62 13.44
C GLU A 338 -1.55 -26.20 12.35
N SER A 339 -0.30 -26.45 12.69
CA SER A 339 0.65 -27.06 11.76
C SER A 339 0.45 -28.56 11.67
N ASP A 340 0.53 -29.08 10.44
CA ASP A 340 0.45 -30.51 10.17
C ASP A 340 1.87 -31.10 10.16
N PRO A 341 2.23 -31.99 11.09
CA PRO A 341 3.61 -32.47 11.23
C PRO A 341 4.13 -33.22 9.99
N ASN A 342 3.23 -33.73 9.14
CA ASN A 342 3.58 -34.46 7.92
C ASN A 342 3.93 -33.54 6.74
N VAL A 343 3.43 -32.30 6.73
CA VAL A 343 3.60 -31.34 5.63
C VAL A 343 4.52 -30.18 6.05
N GLN A 344 4.74 -30.02 7.35
CA GLN A 344 5.55 -28.96 7.91
C GLN A 344 6.99 -29.01 7.40
N GLN A 345 7.50 -27.84 6.99
CA GLN A 345 8.87 -27.69 6.54
C GLN A 345 9.84 -28.02 7.68
N SER A 346 10.85 -28.83 7.40
CA SER A 346 11.90 -29.19 8.35
C SER A 346 12.78 -28.00 8.70
N LEU A 347 13.17 -27.88 9.97
CA LEU A 347 14.15 -26.88 10.45
C LEU A 347 15.61 -27.23 10.10
N ALA A 348 15.84 -28.32 9.36
CA ALA A 348 17.18 -28.71 8.91
C ALA A 348 17.72 -27.69 7.90
N PHE A 349 18.86 -27.07 8.24
CA PHE A 349 19.52 -26.06 7.40
C PHE A 349 20.41 -26.68 6.32
N GLU A 350 20.89 -27.89 6.55
CA GLU A 350 21.74 -28.64 5.64
C GLU A 350 20.91 -29.76 5.01
N ALA A 351 21.00 -29.92 3.69
CA ALA A 351 20.54 -31.15 3.07
C ALA A 351 21.37 -32.28 3.69
N GLU A 352 20.71 -33.28 4.28
CA GLU A 352 21.41 -34.50 4.66
C GLU A 352 22.14 -35.00 3.41
N GLN A 353 23.47 -35.09 3.49
CA GLN A 353 24.25 -35.75 2.45
C GLN A 353 23.81 -37.20 2.46
N ASP A 354 23.01 -37.56 1.48
CA ASP A 354 22.56 -38.93 1.30
C ASP A 354 23.81 -39.81 1.11
N PRO A 355 24.14 -40.69 2.08
CA PRO A 355 25.42 -41.41 2.09
C PRO A 355 25.56 -42.36 0.90
N MET A 356 24.47 -42.62 0.17
CA MET A 356 24.41 -43.45 -1.03
C MET A 356 24.52 -42.67 -2.35
N ASN A 357 24.59 -41.34 -2.31
CA ASN A 357 24.59 -40.45 -3.49
C ASN A 357 25.94 -39.77 -3.78
N ILE A 358 27.04 -40.30 -3.23
CA ILE A 358 28.40 -39.79 -3.46
C ILE A 358 28.80 -39.88 -4.95
N ASP A 359 28.17 -40.78 -5.73
CA ASP A 359 28.49 -41.01 -7.14
C ASP A 359 27.61 -40.25 -8.15
N GLN A 360 26.62 -39.46 -7.71
CA GLN A 360 25.85 -38.61 -8.62
C GLN A 360 26.43 -37.21 -8.67
N GLU A 361 27.40 -37.02 -9.56
CA GLU A 361 27.82 -35.70 -10.03
C GLU A 361 26.56 -34.91 -10.47
N HIS A 362 26.22 -33.86 -9.73
CA HIS A 362 25.28 -32.86 -10.26
C HIS A 362 25.86 -32.32 -11.57
N PRO A 363 25.10 -32.30 -12.68
CA PRO A 363 25.61 -31.75 -13.92
C PRO A 363 25.96 -30.27 -13.68
N LEU A 364 27.26 -29.98 -13.75
CA LEU A 364 27.78 -28.62 -13.75
C LEU A 364 27.19 -27.90 -14.98
N VAL A 365 26.31 -26.93 -14.76
CA VAL A 365 25.84 -25.97 -15.78
C VAL A 365 26.65 -24.70 -15.68
#